data_AF-G7TJX5-F1
#
_entry.id   AF-G7TJX5-F1
#
_cell.length_a   1.000
_cell.length_b   1.000
_cell.length_c   1.000
_cell.angle_alpha   90.00
_cell.angle_beta   90.00
_cell.angle_gamma   90.00
#
_symmetry.space_group_name_H-M   'P 1'
#
loop_
_entity.id
_entity.type
_entity.pdbx_description
1 polymer ?
#
loop_
_entity_poly.entity_id
_entity_poly.type
_entity_poly.pdbx_seq_one_letter_code
_entity_poly.pdbx_strand_id
1 'polypeptide(L)'
;MKFQPYSLCGHPLHSTRSVFAIRCARGAMSSGRPLKPAEIKSMPDSHKHRLRLPADIRRGLVHRTVLGLSRLLMLAALLPLGACSKPTGEQVDGGMATANISPYNHTGDYIHQLYIDGQWGGNSYAYGGGGSFVCCITYPRKWHQGLQAKVRWTTSSSNPNASLEEGKPTWHEKVVPIERYEKSGTRLNVHFLPNEEVRLIIWNGASGTEGYPGPPPPQAPPDWPPWEHAQSRQDKPLAPPKLAEH
;
A
#
# COMPACT_ATOMS: atom_id res chain seq x y z
N MET A 1 -52.86 5.49 22.85
CA MET A 1 -52.67 6.91 23.25
C MET A 1 -51.18 7.09 23.53
N LYS A 2 -50.44 7.76 22.63
CA LYS A 2 -50.15 9.20 22.58
C LYS A 2 -48.81 9.53 23.29
N PHE A 3 -47.89 10.05 22.45
CA PHE A 3 -46.91 11.11 22.68
C PHE A 3 -45.69 10.92 23.62
N GLN A 4 -44.55 11.29 23.03
CA GLN A 4 -43.30 11.86 23.56
C GLN A 4 -43.49 12.98 24.62
N PRO A 5 -42.47 13.81 24.95
CA PRO A 5 -41.08 13.62 25.41
C PRO A 5 -40.84 14.42 26.71
N TYR A 6 -39.61 14.42 27.26
CA TYR A 6 -39.14 15.56 28.07
C TYR A 6 -37.72 15.99 27.69
N SER A 7 -37.64 17.24 27.25
CA SER A 7 -36.48 18.13 27.22
C SER A 7 -36.70 19.17 28.33
N LEU A 8 -35.62 19.79 28.85
CA LEU A 8 -35.51 21.14 29.48
C LEU A 8 -34.06 21.26 30.03
N CYS A 9 -33.18 22.10 29.45
CA CYS A 9 -32.92 23.54 29.76
C CYS A 9 -32.60 23.77 31.26
N GLY A 10 -31.49 24.35 31.73
CA GLY A 10 -30.64 25.46 31.24
C GLY A 10 -30.83 26.67 32.18
N HIS A 11 -29.73 27.30 32.68
CA HIS A 11 -29.55 28.67 33.29
C HIS A 11 -28.51 28.68 34.46
N PRO A 12 -27.94 29.82 34.92
CA PRO A 12 -27.50 31.04 34.20
C PRO A 12 -26.14 31.68 34.65
N LEU A 13 -25.61 32.49 33.74
CA LEU A 13 -24.79 33.74 33.75
C LEU A 13 -24.23 34.47 35.03
N HIS A 14 -23.02 35.05 34.80
CA HIS A 14 -22.53 36.44 35.04
C HIS A 14 -21.41 36.76 36.09
N SER A 15 -20.32 37.36 35.55
CA SER A 15 -19.60 38.58 36.00
C SER A 15 -18.58 38.56 37.16
N THR A 16 -17.32 38.96 36.91
CA THR A 16 -16.67 40.21 37.39
C THR A 16 -15.13 40.24 37.17
N ARG A 17 -14.60 41.43 36.86
CA ARG A 17 -13.16 41.79 36.73
C ARG A 17 -12.58 42.22 38.10
N SER A 18 -11.31 41.91 38.40
CA SER A 18 -10.40 42.83 39.11
C SER A 18 -8.91 42.43 39.09
N VAL A 19 -8.09 43.38 38.63
CA VAL A 19 -6.71 43.85 38.99
C VAL A 19 -5.73 42.92 39.75
N PHE A 20 -4.49 42.83 39.25
CA PHE A 20 -3.26 42.87 40.08
C PHE A 20 -2.08 43.49 39.30
N ALA A 21 -1.43 44.49 39.89
CA ALA A 21 -0.20 45.13 39.43
C ALA A 21 0.91 44.87 40.46
N ILE A 22 2.12 44.53 40.00
CA ILE A 22 3.33 44.49 40.85
C ILE A 22 4.46 45.17 40.09
N ARG A 23 5.11 46.13 40.75
CA ARG A 23 6.24 46.94 40.27
C ARG A 23 7.34 46.91 41.36
N CYS A 24 8.55 47.30 40.94
CA CYS A 24 9.82 47.48 41.68
C CYS A 24 10.81 46.30 41.44
N ALA A 25 12.13 46.51 41.26
CA ALA A 25 12.99 47.63 41.65
C ALA A 25 14.20 47.81 40.70
N ARG A 26 14.81 49.00 40.77
CA ARG A 26 16.10 49.40 40.17
C ARG A 26 17.27 49.05 41.09
N GLY A 27 18.42 48.70 40.50
CA GLY A 27 19.74 48.76 41.14
C GLY A 27 20.60 49.88 40.53
N ALA A 28 21.10 50.77 41.39
CA ALA A 28 22.05 51.86 41.16
C ALA A 28 23.49 51.36 41.48
N MET A 29 24.65 52.00 41.28
CA MET A 29 25.11 53.33 40.85
C MET A 29 26.67 53.30 40.83
N SER A 30 27.29 54.42 40.44
CA SER A 30 28.63 54.93 40.86
C SER A 30 29.78 54.60 39.90
N SER A 31 30.31 55.51 39.07
CA SER A 31 30.91 56.85 39.23
C SER A 31 32.42 56.83 39.50
N GLY A 32 33.23 57.11 38.47
CA GLY A 32 34.64 57.52 38.55
C GLY A 32 34.83 58.84 37.77
N ARG A 33 35.59 59.77 38.35
CA ARG A 33 35.71 61.20 38.02
C ARG A 33 36.91 61.51 37.08
N PRO A 34 37.11 62.77 36.62
CA PRO A 34 37.42 63.10 35.23
C PRO A 34 38.88 63.54 34.99
N LEU A 35 39.28 63.64 33.71
CA LEU A 35 40.49 64.34 33.28
C LEU A 35 40.18 65.38 32.18
N LYS A 36 40.94 66.47 32.22
CA LYS A 36 40.78 67.76 31.52
C LYS A 36 40.96 67.69 30.00
N PRO A 37 40.46 68.71 29.26
CA PRO A 37 40.47 68.75 27.80
C PRO A 37 41.83 69.19 27.24
N ALA A 38 42.23 68.57 26.13
CA ALA A 38 43.32 69.05 25.28
C ALA A 38 42.76 69.39 23.91
N GLU A 39 42.94 70.65 23.53
CA GLU A 39 42.71 71.24 22.22
C GLU A 39 43.82 70.76 21.26
N ILE A 40 43.45 70.12 20.14
CA ILE A 40 44.37 69.85 19.04
C ILE A 40 43.78 70.42 17.75
N LYS A 41 44.53 71.38 17.22
CA LYS A 41 44.31 72.16 16.01
C LYS A 41 44.47 71.29 14.75
N SER A 42 43.62 71.57 13.77
CA SER A 42 43.55 71.09 12.36
C SER A 42 44.79 70.51 11.68
N MET A 43 44.57 69.52 10.80
CA MET A 43 45.45 69.16 9.66
C MET A 43 44.56 68.77 8.44
N PRO A 44 44.87 69.20 7.21
CA PRO A 44 43.92 69.20 6.09
C PRO A 44 43.78 67.88 5.33
N ASP A 45 42.74 67.86 4.50
CA ASP A 45 42.26 66.85 3.57
C ASP A 45 43.35 66.25 2.67
N SER A 46 43.34 64.92 2.54
CA SER A 46 44.24 64.17 1.65
C SER A 46 43.43 63.18 0.82
N HIS A 47 43.21 63.58 -0.42
CA HIS A 47 42.64 62.84 -1.53
C HIS A 47 42.98 61.34 -1.52
N LYS A 48 41.94 60.50 -1.57
CA LYS A 48 42.04 59.16 -2.18
C LYS A 48 40.99 59.00 -3.27
N HIS A 49 41.43 59.19 -4.51
CA HIS A 49 40.77 58.66 -5.69
C HIS A 49 40.57 57.14 -5.53
N ARG A 50 39.34 56.71 -5.21
CA ARG A 50 38.94 55.32 -5.50
C ARG A 50 38.52 55.26 -6.96
N LEU A 51 39.38 54.66 -7.79
CA LEU A 51 39.00 54.14 -9.10
C LEU A 51 37.78 53.21 -8.92
N ARG A 52 36.59 53.69 -9.32
CA ARG A 52 35.41 52.84 -9.46
C ARG A 52 35.47 52.20 -10.83
N LEU A 53 35.62 50.87 -10.90
CA LEU A 53 35.47 50.14 -12.16
C LEU A 53 34.05 50.38 -12.73
N PRO A 54 33.91 50.64 -14.05
CA PRO A 54 32.63 50.85 -14.73
C PRO A 54 31.65 49.70 -14.50
N ALA A 55 30.36 50.02 -14.33
CA ALA A 55 29.31 49.05 -14.03
C ALA A 55 29.12 47.97 -15.13
N ASP A 56 29.55 48.26 -16.36
CA ASP A 56 29.41 47.34 -17.51
C ASP A 56 30.36 46.15 -17.41
N ILE A 57 31.55 46.34 -16.85
CA ILE A 57 32.52 45.26 -16.59
C ILE A 57 32.00 44.32 -15.48
N ARG A 58 31.32 44.86 -14.46
CA ARG A 58 30.72 44.06 -13.38
C ARG A 58 29.56 43.21 -13.87
N ARG A 59 28.69 43.76 -14.73
CA ARG A 59 27.57 43.01 -15.33
C ARG A 59 28.05 41.87 -16.22
N GLY A 60 29.06 42.11 -17.06
CA GLY A 60 29.64 41.07 -17.91
C GLY A 60 30.31 39.94 -17.12
N LEU A 61 31.02 40.27 -16.03
CA LEU A 61 31.67 39.28 -15.17
C LEU A 61 30.65 38.43 -14.39
N VAL A 62 29.62 39.06 -13.80
CA VAL A 62 28.54 38.35 -13.09
C VAL A 62 27.73 37.48 -14.04
N HIS A 63 27.45 37.94 -15.26
CA HIS A 63 26.71 37.14 -16.25
C HIS A 63 27.50 35.91 -16.70
N ARG A 64 28.83 36.04 -16.89
CA ARG A 64 29.72 34.93 -17.26
C ARG A 64 29.89 33.92 -16.11
N THR A 65 29.97 34.37 -14.86
CA THR A 65 30.05 33.47 -13.70
C THR A 65 28.72 32.77 -13.41
N VAL A 66 27.58 33.45 -13.53
CA VAL A 66 26.24 32.86 -13.35
C VAL A 66 25.92 31.85 -14.46
N LEU A 67 26.21 32.15 -15.74
CA LEU A 67 26.05 31.18 -16.82
C LEU A 67 26.99 29.97 -16.65
N GLY A 68 28.23 30.19 -16.17
CA GLY A 68 29.19 29.12 -15.91
C GLY A 68 28.74 28.18 -14.80
N LEU A 69 28.27 28.75 -13.67
CA LEU A 69 27.73 27.99 -12.53
C LEU A 69 26.43 27.26 -12.88
N SER A 70 25.57 27.87 -13.69
CA SER A 70 24.32 27.25 -14.17
C SER A 70 24.58 26.05 -15.09
N ARG A 71 25.58 26.15 -15.99
CA ARG A 71 26.03 25.02 -16.81
C ARG A 71 26.65 23.89 -15.97
N LEU A 72 27.44 24.23 -14.95
CA LEU A 72 28.04 23.23 -14.03
C LEU A 72 26.97 22.49 -13.20
N LEU A 73 25.96 23.22 -12.72
CA LEU A 73 24.83 22.65 -11.97
C LEU A 73 23.93 21.74 -12.84
N MET A 74 23.71 22.10 -14.10
CA MET A 74 22.96 21.27 -15.06
C MET A 74 23.72 20.00 -15.46
N LEU A 75 25.06 20.05 -15.54
CA LEU A 75 25.91 18.89 -15.82
C LEU A 75 26.04 17.94 -14.61
N ALA A 76 26.02 18.46 -13.38
CA ALA A 76 26.01 17.65 -12.15
C ALA A 76 24.67 16.92 -11.90
N ALA A 77 23.58 17.36 -12.54
CA ALA A 77 22.27 16.73 -12.45
C ALA A 77 22.08 15.52 -13.40
N LEU A 78 23.07 15.22 -14.26
CA LEU A 78 22.94 14.22 -15.33
C LEU A 78 23.85 12.98 -15.18
N LEU A 79 24.40 12.72 -13.99
CA LEU A 79 25.20 11.52 -13.70
C LEU A 79 24.93 11.00 -12.27
N PRO A 80 24.58 9.72 -12.05
CA PRO A 80 23.56 8.89 -12.70
C PRO A 80 22.53 8.34 -11.69
N LEU A 81 21.31 8.01 -12.16
CA LEU A 81 20.38 7.06 -11.52
C LEU A 81 20.98 5.64 -11.57
N GLY A 82 22.00 5.39 -10.75
CA GLY A 82 22.72 4.13 -10.69
C GLY A 82 22.72 3.55 -9.28
N ALA A 83 21.55 3.21 -8.73
CA ALA A 83 21.45 2.35 -7.54
C ALA A 83 20.01 1.87 -7.31
N CYS A 84 19.56 0.90 -8.11
CA CYS A 84 18.60 -0.13 -7.68
C CYS A 84 18.72 -1.38 -8.57
N SER A 85 19.93 -1.72 -9.04
CA SER A 85 20.21 -3.10 -9.38
C SER A 85 20.32 -3.86 -8.06
N LYS A 86 19.22 -4.47 -7.61
CA LYS A 86 19.33 -5.59 -6.68
C LYS A 86 20.37 -6.53 -7.28
N PRO A 87 21.42 -6.93 -6.55
CA PRO A 87 22.26 -7.99 -7.05
C PRO A 87 21.34 -9.19 -7.24
N THR A 88 21.19 -9.64 -8.49
CA THR A 88 20.71 -10.98 -8.80
C THR A 88 21.83 -11.92 -8.36
N GLY A 89 22.00 -12.01 -7.04
CA GLY A 89 22.76 -13.08 -6.44
C GLY A 89 22.00 -14.34 -6.80
N GLU A 90 22.67 -15.20 -7.56
CA GLU A 90 22.32 -16.60 -7.72
C GLU A 90 22.25 -17.20 -6.32
N GLN A 91 21.06 -17.12 -5.71
CA GLN A 91 20.84 -17.62 -4.37
C GLN A 91 20.60 -19.11 -4.50
N VAL A 92 21.65 -19.86 -4.16
CA VAL A 92 21.64 -21.31 -3.90
C VAL A 92 20.30 -21.70 -3.28
N ASP A 93 19.54 -22.45 -4.07
CA ASP A 93 18.24 -23.06 -3.86
C ASP A 93 17.63 -22.86 -2.46
N GLY A 94 16.81 -21.82 -2.29
CA GLY A 94 16.11 -21.56 -1.03
C GLY A 94 15.41 -20.22 -0.90
N GLY A 95 15.49 -19.34 -1.91
CA GLY A 95 14.83 -18.03 -1.90
C GLY A 95 13.30 -18.09 -2.01
N MET A 96 12.68 -16.92 -2.10
CA MET A 96 11.23 -16.79 -2.24
C MET A 96 10.80 -16.90 -3.72
N ALA A 97 9.59 -17.42 -3.93
CA ALA A 97 8.85 -17.43 -5.18
C ALA A 97 7.53 -16.67 -5.01
N THR A 98 6.89 -16.37 -6.13
CA THR A 98 5.56 -15.76 -6.16
C THR A 98 4.56 -16.68 -6.88
N ALA A 99 3.32 -16.67 -6.42
CA ALA A 99 2.23 -17.42 -7.04
C ALA A 99 0.96 -16.57 -7.14
N ASN A 100 0.27 -16.65 -8.27
CA ASN A 100 -1.05 -16.04 -8.43
C ASN A 100 -2.08 -16.82 -7.60
N ILE A 101 -3.01 -16.14 -6.96
CA ILE A 101 -4.09 -16.76 -6.18
C ILE A 101 -5.22 -17.13 -7.14
N SER A 102 -5.62 -18.41 -7.15
CA SER A 102 -6.74 -18.91 -7.93
C SER A 102 -7.70 -19.68 -7.01
N PRO A 103 -8.86 -19.09 -6.65
CA PRO A 103 -9.83 -19.75 -5.80
C PRO A 103 -10.70 -20.75 -6.58
N TYR A 104 -11.03 -21.86 -5.92
CA TYR A 104 -11.97 -22.89 -6.33
C TYR A 104 -12.95 -23.12 -5.19
N ASN A 105 -14.22 -22.84 -5.42
CA ASN A 105 -15.24 -22.95 -4.40
C ASN A 105 -16.10 -24.19 -4.67
N HIS A 106 -15.98 -25.20 -3.80
CA HIS A 106 -16.74 -26.45 -3.84
C HIS A 106 -18.01 -26.40 -2.98
N THR A 107 -18.42 -25.20 -2.59
CA THR A 107 -19.56 -24.96 -1.71
C THR A 107 -20.66 -24.20 -2.44
N GLY A 108 -21.85 -24.20 -1.83
CA GLY A 108 -23.00 -23.48 -2.33
C GLY A 108 -22.98 -21.98 -2.04
N ASP A 109 -22.07 -21.47 -1.22
CA ASP A 109 -22.09 -20.07 -0.82
C ASP A 109 -21.21 -19.22 -1.74
N TYR A 110 -21.63 -17.98 -2.01
CA TYR A 110 -20.79 -17.04 -2.74
C TYR A 110 -19.67 -16.48 -1.85
N ILE A 111 -18.43 -16.51 -2.34
CA ILE A 111 -17.27 -15.93 -1.66
C ILE A 111 -17.01 -14.54 -2.24
N HIS A 112 -17.36 -13.50 -1.49
CA HIS A 112 -17.19 -12.11 -1.95
C HIS A 112 -15.74 -11.65 -1.89
N GLN A 113 -15.05 -12.03 -0.82
CA GLN A 113 -13.70 -11.56 -0.55
C GLN A 113 -12.87 -12.74 -0.06
N LEU A 114 -11.69 -12.90 -0.65
CA LEU A 114 -10.64 -13.80 -0.19
C LEU A 114 -9.38 -13.00 0.12
N TYR A 115 -8.72 -13.34 1.23
CA TYR A 115 -7.39 -12.86 1.58
C TYR A 115 -6.48 -14.01 2.03
N ILE A 116 -5.24 -14.03 1.53
CA ILE A 116 -4.18 -14.96 1.95
C ILE A 116 -3.04 -14.13 2.52
N ASP A 117 -2.76 -14.26 3.82
CA ASP A 117 -1.78 -13.43 4.56
C ASP A 117 -1.97 -11.92 4.29
N GLY A 118 -3.23 -11.49 4.23
CA GLY A 118 -3.61 -10.11 3.95
C GLY A 118 -3.55 -9.70 2.47
N GLN A 119 -3.07 -10.55 1.56
CA GLN A 119 -3.13 -10.31 0.12
C GLN A 119 -4.51 -10.63 -0.42
N TRP A 120 -5.13 -9.68 -1.14
CA TRP A 120 -6.45 -9.89 -1.74
C TRP A 120 -6.39 -10.93 -2.86
N GLY A 121 -7.28 -11.93 -2.81
CA GLY A 121 -7.30 -13.10 -3.67
C GLY A 121 -8.53 -13.21 -4.58
N GLY A 122 -9.36 -12.16 -4.66
CA GLY A 122 -10.54 -12.15 -5.52
C GLY A 122 -11.83 -12.59 -4.82
N ASN A 123 -12.77 -13.06 -5.64
CA ASN A 123 -14.04 -13.65 -5.27
C ASN A 123 -14.15 -15.06 -5.87
N SER A 124 -15.16 -15.82 -5.49
CA SER A 124 -15.44 -17.12 -6.09
C SER A 124 -16.92 -17.45 -6.02
N TYR A 125 -17.51 -17.80 -7.17
CA TYR A 125 -18.89 -18.21 -7.27
C TYR A 125 -19.13 -19.58 -6.63
N ALA A 126 -20.37 -19.84 -6.21
CA ALA A 126 -20.78 -21.17 -5.74
C ALA A 126 -20.47 -22.22 -6.81
N TYR A 127 -19.84 -23.32 -6.42
CA TYR A 127 -19.38 -24.39 -7.34
C TYR A 127 -18.61 -23.87 -8.57
N GLY A 128 -17.83 -22.80 -8.42
CA GLY A 128 -17.08 -22.16 -9.50
C GLY A 128 -15.62 -21.85 -9.12
N GLY A 129 -14.88 -21.25 -10.05
CA GLY A 129 -13.48 -20.85 -9.85
C GLY A 129 -12.51 -21.43 -10.88
N GLY A 130 -11.21 -21.17 -10.68
CA GLY A 130 -10.15 -21.67 -11.56
C GLY A 130 -9.98 -20.97 -12.92
N GLY A 131 -10.97 -20.22 -13.39
CA GLY A 131 -10.92 -19.48 -14.66
C GLY A 131 -10.19 -18.13 -14.60
N SER A 132 -10.00 -17.58 -13.40
CA SER A 132 -9.31 -16.30 -13.17
C SER A 132 -8.32 -16.40 -12.00
N PHE A 133 -7.43 -15.42 -11.92
CA PHE A 133 -6.45 -15.33 -10.83
C PHE A 133 -6.11 -13.87 -10.52
N VAL A 134 -5.74 -13.63 -9.26
CA VAL A 134 -5.29 -12.34 -8.77
C VAL A 134 -3.86 -12.47 -8.29
N CYS A 135 -3.01 -11.49 -8.61
CA CYS A 135 -1.64 -11.49 -8.15
C CYS A 135 -1.54 -10.92 -6.72
N CYS A 136 -0.74 -11.45 -5.81
CA CYS A 136 -0.02 -12.73 -5.74
C CYS A 136 0.33 -12.97 -4.26
N ILE A 137 0.72 -14.20 -3.89
CA ILE A 137 1.42 -14.46 -2.63
C ILE A 137 2.93 -14.61 -2.84
N THR A 138 3.71 -14.41 -1.77
CA THR A 138 5.14 -14.72 -1.72
C THR A 138 5.37 -15.89 -0.77
N TYR A 139 6.09 -16.92 -1.20
CA TYR A 139 6.29 -18.17 -0.43
C TYR A 139 7.69 -18.75 -0.70
N PRO A 140 8.26 -19.61 0.17
CA PRO A 140 9.60 -20.16 -0.05
C PRO A 140 9.61 -21.10 -1.26
N ARG A 141 10.74 -21.20 -1.99
CA ARG A 141 10.87 -22.15 -3.11
C ARG A 141 10.98 -23.60 -2.65
N LYS A 142 11.52 -23.80 -1.44
CA LYS A 142 11.63 -25.11 -0.79
C LYS A 142 10.56 -25.20 0.29
N TRP A 143 9.71 -26.21 0.18
CA TRP A 143 8.74 -26.50 1.21
C TRP A 143 9.43 -26.93 2.50
N HIS A 144 8.85 -26.58 3.66
CA HIS A 144 9.28 -27.05 4.97
C HIS A 144 8.06 -27.32 5.86
N GLN A 145 8.24 -28.15 6.89
CA GLN A 145 7.21 -28.39 7.90
C GLN A 145 6.82 -27.07 8.59
N GLY A 146 5.52 -26.89 8.85
CA GLY A 146 4.97 -25.67 9.44
C GLY A 146 4.77 -24.51 8.46
N LEU A 147 5.01 -24.70 7.16
CA LEU A 147 4.64 -23.71 6.15
C LEU A 147 3.11 -23.60 6.08
N GLN A 148 2.58 -22.44 6.40
CA GLN A 148 1.15 -22.17 6.52
C GLN A 148 0.84 -20.72 6.14
N ALA A 149 -0.42 -20.45 5.79
CA ALA A 149 -0.92 -19.11 5.52
C ALA A 149 -2.23 -18.87 6.27
N LYS A 150 -2.46 -17.63 6.68
CA LYS A 150 -3.76 -17.19 7.19
C LYS A 150 -4.70 -16.94 6.01
N VAL A 151 -5.78 -17.69 5.96
CA VAL A 151 -6.86 -17.55 4.98
C VAL A 151 -8.02 -16.84 5.66
N ARG A 152 -8.49 -15.74 5.07
CA ARG A 152 -9.73 -15.06 5.47
C ARG A 152 -10.65 -15.00 4.27
N TRP A 153 -11.90 -15.37 4.44
CA TRP A 153 -12.88 -15.29 3.37
C TRP A 153 -14.25 -14.95 3.91
N THR A 154 -15.15 -14.53 3.03
CA THR A 154 -16.55 -14.36 3.38
C THR A 154 -17.44 -15.39 2.70
N THR A 155 -18.57 -15.73 3.30
CA THR A 155 -19.66 -16.45 2.64
C THR A 155 -20.99 -15.72 2.84
N SER A 156 -21.92 -15.91 1.91
CA SER A 156 -23.32 -15.47 2.02
C SER A 156 -24.22 -16.47 1.27
N SER A 157 -25.46 -16.11 0.97
CA SER A 157 -26.26 -16.85 -0.02
C SER A 157 -25.50 -17.04 -1.35
N SER A 158 -25.89 -18.07 -2.11
CA SER A 158 -25.28 -18.38 -3.41
C SER A 158 -25.43 -17.24 -4.42
N ASN A 159 -26.47 -16.41 -4.27
CA ASN A 159 -26.73 -15.28 -5.15
C ASN A 159 -25.78 -14.11 -4.84
N PRO A 160 -24.84 -13.76 -5.74
CA PRO A 160 -23.97 -12.59 -5.57
C PRO A 160 -24.75 -11.26 -5.58
N ASN A 161 -25.98 -11.27 -6.11
CA ASN A 161 -26.88 -10.11 -6.21
C ASN A 161 -28.08 -10.23 -5.25
N ALA A 162 -27.95 -11.02 -4.18
CA ALA A 162 -29.00 -11.15 -3.18
C ALA A 162 -29.35 -9.80 -2.52
N SER A 163 -30.50 -9.76 -1.84
CA SER A 163 -30.85 -8.61 -0.99
C SER A 163 -29.76 -8.33 0.05
N LEU A 164 -29.73 -7.11 0.62
CA LEU A 164 -28.71 -6.76 1.63
C LEU A 164 -28.70 -7.71 2.83
N GLU A 165 -29.85 -8.28 3.20
CA GLU A 165 -29.96 -9.22 4.31
C GLU A 165 -29.48 -10.64 3.92
N GLU A 166 -29.91 -11.16 2.77
CA GLU A 166 -29.52 -12.50 2.28
C GLU A 166 -28.08 -12.56 1.74
N GLY A 167 -27.59 -11.44 1.21
CA GLY A 167 -26.23 -11.26 0.70
C GLY A 167 -25.25 -10.77 1.76
N LYS A 168 -25.68 -10.67 3.02
CA LYS A 168 -24.84 -10.19 4.11
C LYS A 168 -23.66 -11.14 4.32
N PRO A 169 -22.41 -10.68 4.12
CA PRO A 169 -21.26 -11.55 4.21
C PRO A 169 -20.95 -11.91 5.67
N THR A 170 -20.72 -13.20 5.92
CA THR A 170 -20.17 -13.74 7.17
C THR A 170 -18.68 -13.97 6.99
N TRP A 171 -17.86 -13.50 7.94
CA TRP A 171 -16.40 -13.66 7.89
C TRP A 171 -15.95 -14.98 8.50
N HIS A 172 -14.98 -15.60 7.82
CA HIS A 172 -14.27 -16.79 8.25
C HIS A 172 -12.77 -16.52 8.30
N GLU A 173 -12.06 -17.19 9.20
CA GLU A 173 -10.60 -17.13 9.30
C GLU A 173 -10.03 -18.48 9.72
N LYS A 174 -8.98 -18.94 9.03
CA LYS A 174 -8.26 -20.16 9.38
C LYS A 174 -6.78 -20.03 9.05
N VAL A 175 -5.93 -20.59 9.90
CA VAL A 175 -4.51 -20.82 9.56
C VAL A 175 -4.41 -22.19 8.91
N VAL A 176 -4.00 -22.22 7.65
CA VAL A 176 -4.06 -23.41 6.80
C VAL A 176 -2.64 -23.78 6.34
N PRO A 177 -2.21 -25.04 6.50
CA PRO A 177 -0.93 -25.47 5.98
C PRO A 177 -0.92 -25.36 4.44
N ILE A 178 0.19 -24.85 3.90
CA ILE A 178 0.45 -24.98 2.47
C ILE A 178 0.96 -26.39 2.25
N GLU A 179 0.27 -27.13 1.38
CA GLU A 179 0.59 -28.51 1.12
C GLU A 179 1.99 -28.68 0.54
N ARG A 180 2.54 -29.87 0.74
CA ARG A 180 3.89 -30.19 0.29
C ARG A 180 3.99 -30.05 -1.23
N TYR A 181 4.99 -29.29 -1.68
CA TYR A 181 5.39 -29.20 -3.08
C TYR A 181 6.89 -29.49 -3.22
N GLU A 182 7.23 -30.28 -4.24
CA GLU A 182 8.64 -30.60 -4.54
C GLU A 182 9.30 -29.53 -5.43
N LYS A 183 8.49 -28.80 -6.21
CA LYS A 183 8.91 -27.70 -7.07
C LYS A 183 8.01 -26.49 -6.84
N SER A 184 8.58 -25.30 -6.89
CA SER A 184 7.80 -24.06 -6.88
C SER A 184 6.82 -24.02 -8.05
N GLY A 185 5.64 -23.46 -7.81
CA GLY A 185 4.58 -23.26 -8.80
C GLY A 185 4.23 -21.78 -9.01
N THR A 186 3.53 -21.50 -10.10
CA THR A 186 3.10 -20.16 -10.50
C THR A 186 1.71 -19.79 -9.97
N ARG A 187 0.99 -20.76 -9.36
CA ARG A 187 -0.36 -20.58 -8.82
C ARG A 187 -0.48 -21.19 -7.42
N LEU A 188 -1.12 -20.45 -6.54
CA LEU A 188 -1.73 -20.96 -5.32
C LEU A 188 -3.18 -21.26 -5.64
N ASN A 189 -3.50 -22.54 -5.78
CA ASN A 189 -4.87 -23.01 -5.92
C ASN A 189 -5.46 -23.11 -4.52
N VAL A 190 -6.47 -22.27 -4.25
CA VAL A 190 -7.16 -22.20 -2.96
C VAL A 190 -8.49 -22.93 -3.11
N HIS A 191 -8.62 -24.10 -2.50
CA HIS A 191 -9.86 -24.86 -2.54
C HIS A 191 -10.65 -24.61 -1.25
N PHE A 192 -11.86 -24.07 -1.38
CA PHE A 192 -12.87 -24.02 -0.32
C PHE A 192 -13.75 -25.25 -0.45
N LEU A 193 -13.78 -26.08 0.57
CA LEU A 193 -14.48 -27.35 0.62
C LEU A 193 -15.66 -27.28 1.60
N PRO A 194 -16.61 -28.23 1.52
CA PRO A 194 -17.66 -28.36 2.54
C PRO A 194 -17.09 -28.42 3.95
N ASN A 195 -17.87 -28.01 4.95
CA ASN A 195 -17.49 -27.95 6.37
C ASN A 195 -16.31 -27.00 6.66
N GLU A 196 -16.20 -25.90 5.92
CA GLU A 196 -15.18 -24.86 6.14
C GLU A 196 -13.74 -25.40 6.07
N GLU A 197 -13.54 -26.48 5.33
CA GLU A 197 -12.21 -26.99 5.02
C GLU A 197 -11.60 -26.17 3.87
N VAL A 198 -10.32 -25.84 4.00
CA VAL A 198 -9.58 -25.09 2.99
C VAL A 198 -8.28 -25.80 2.71
N ARG A 199 -7.94 -25.96 1.43
CA ARG A 199 -6.67 -26.52 0.97
C ARG A 199 -5.89 -25.49 0.16
N LEU A 200 -4.58 -25.43 0.40
CA LEU A 200 -3.65 -24.49 -0.23
C LEU A 200 -2.59 -25.25 -1.01
N ILE A 201 -2.66 -25.19 -2.34
CA ILE A 201 -1.84 -26.05 -3.22
C ILE A 201 -1.04 -25.19 -4.20
N ILE A 202 0.29 -25.28 -4.12
CA ILE A 202 1.20 -24.66 -5.08
C ILE A 202 1.32 -25.57 -6.30
N TRP A 203 0.93 -25.07 -7.47
CA TRP A 203 0.99 -25.82 -8.73
C TRP A 203 1.11 -24.87 -9.93
N ASN A 204 1.47 -25.40 -11.10
CA ASN A 204 1.55 -24.63 -12.34
C ASN A 204 0.27 -24.67 -13.18
N GLY A 205 -0.51 -25.73 -13.11
CA GLY A 205 -1.77 -25.88 -13.84
C GLY A 205 -3.01 -25.42 -13.06
N ALA A 206 -4.18 -25.57 -13.69
CA ALA A 206 -5.46 -25.48 -13.03
C ALA A 206 -5.84 -26.81 -12.35
N SER A 207 -6.84 -26.78 -11.49
CA SER A 207 -7.44 -27.99 -10.93
C SER A 207 -7.91 -28.94 -12.06
N GLY A 208 -7.74 -30.25 -11.87
CA GLY A 208 -8.11 -31.29 -12.85
C GLY A 208 -7.12 -31.49 -14.00
N THR A 209 -6.05 -30.69 -14.09
CA THR A 209 -4.96 -30.96 -15.05
C THR A 209 -4.17 -32.22 -14.65
N GLU A 210 -3.51 -32.85 -15.62
CA GLU A 210 -2.70 -34.06 -15.39
C GLU A 210 -1.68 -33.84 -14.26
N GLY A 211 -1.65 -34.77 -13.29
CA GLY A 211 -0.74 -34.72 -12.15
C GLY A 211 -1.11 -33.72 -11.05
N TYR A 212 -2.26 -33.03 -11.14
CA TYR A 212 -2.72 -32.13 -10.10
C TYR A 212 -3.00 -32.89 -8.78
N PRO A 213 -2.40 -32.50 -7.64
CA PRO A 213 -2.54 -33.24 -6.38
C PRO A 213 -3.79 -32.86 -5.56
N GLY A 214 -4.58 -31.90 -6.05
CA GLY A 214 -5.76 -31.40 -5.36
C GLY A 214 -7.08 -32.01 -5.84
N PRO A 215 -8.21 -31.50 -5.31
CA PRO A 215 -9.54 -31.86 -5.80
C PRO A 215 -9.70 -31.55 -7.29
N PRO A 216 -10.61 -32.24 -8.02
CA PRO A 216 -11.00 -31.84 -9.37
C PRO A 216 -11.67 -30.45 -9.35
N PRO A 217 -11.97 -29.84 -10.52
CA PRO A 217 -12.70 -28.59 -10.56
C PRO A 217 -14.06 -28.71 -9.86
N PRO A 218 -14.54 -27.63 -9.21
CA PRO A 218 -15.87 -27.61 -8.62
C PRO A 218 -16.96 -28.02 -9.61
N GLN A 219 -17.95 -28.75 -9.10
CA GLN A 219 -19.11 -29.19 -9.86
C GLN A 219 -20.37 -28.90 -9.03
N ALA A 220 -21.32 -28.19 -9.62
CA ALA A 220 -22.61 -27.97 -9.01
C ALA A 220 -23.40 -29.30 -8.96
N PRO A 221 -24.15 -29.56 -7.87
CA PRO A 221 -25.00 -30.74 -7.81
C PRO A 221 -26.13 -30.66 -8.86
N PRO A 222 -26.70 -31.79 -9.31
CA PRO A 222 -27.70 -31.80 -10.38
C PRO A 222 -28.98 -30.99 -10.10
N ASP A 223 -29.31 -30.81 -8.82
CA ASP A 223 -30.48 -30.07 -8.32
C ASP A 223 -30.18 -28.59 -8.00
N TRP A 224 -28.98 -28.10 -8.34
CA TRP A 224 -28.57 -26.71 -8.11
C TRP A 224 -29.45 -25.72 -8.91
N PRO A 225 -29.95 -24.62 -8.30
CA PRO A 225 -31.04 -23.85 -8.86
C PRO A 225 -30.71 -23.14 -10.21
N PRO A 226 -31.70 -22.99 -11.11
CA PRO A 226 -31.46 -22.58 -12.50
C PRO A 226 -30.90 -21.16 -12.73
N TRP A 227 -31.15 -20.21 -11.82
CA TRP A 227 -30.66 -18.83 -11.98
C TRP A 227 -29.14 -18.72 -11.77
N GLU A 228 -28.50 -19.77 -11.26
CA GLU A 228 -27.05 -19.91 -11.16
C GLU A 228 -26.43 -20.35 -12.51
N HIS A 229 -27.15 -21.07 -13.38
CA HIS A 229 -26.65 -21.45 -14.72
C HIS A 229 -26.51 -20.27 -15.69
N ALA A 230 -27.08 -19.10 -15.37
CA ALA A 230 -26.79 -17.87 -16.10
C ALA A 230 -25.35 -17.38 -15.84
N GLN A 231 -24.73 -17.78 -14.72
CA GLN A 231 -23.37 -17.39 -14.33
C GLN A 231 -22.33 -18.14 -15.15
N SER A 232 -22.54 -19.43 -15.47
CA SER A 232 -21.65 -20.22 -16.34
C SER A 232 -21.64 -19.74 -17.80
N ARG A 233 -22.66 -18.98 -18.23
CA ARG A 233 -22.67 -18.32 -19.55
C ARG A 233 -21.90 -16.99 -19.61
N GLN A 234 -21.47 -16.44 -18.47
CA GLN A 234 -20.61 -15.26 -18.46
C GLN A 234 -19.12 -15.59 -18.63
N ASP A 235 -18.72 -16.85 -18.40
CA ASP A 235 -17.40 -17.32 -18.76
C ASP A 235 -17.31 -17.45 -20.28
N LYS A 236 -16.47 -16.61 -20.90
CA LYS A 236 -16.20 -16.68 -22.33
C LYS A 236 -15.67 -18.08 -22.66
N PRO A 237 -16.29 -18.85 -23.56
CA PRO A 237 -15.77 -20.17 -23.93
C PRO A 237 -14.31 -20.05 -24.37
N LEU A 238 -13.44 -20.86 -23.77
CA LEU A 238 -12.08 -21.02 -24.27
C LEU A 238 -12.19 -21.50 -25.72
N ALA A 239 -11.60 -20.75 -26.65
CA ALA A 239 -11.55 -21.17 -28.03
C ALA A 239 -10.90 -22.56 -28.10
N PRO A 240 -11.46 -23.51 -28.89
CA PRO A 240 -10.86 -24.81 -29.05
C PRO A 240 -9.39 -24.66 -29.48
N PRO A 241 -8.49 -25.54 -29.01
CA PRO A 241 -7.09 -25.50 -29.42
C PRO A 241 -7.04 -25.53 -30.94
N LYS A 242 -6.37 -24.55 -31.54
CA LYS A 242 -6.11 -24.56 -32.99
C LYS A 242 -5.41 -25.88 -33.28
N LEU A 243 -6.07 -26.74 -34.04
CA LEU A 243 -5.42 -27.92 -34.62
C LEU A 243 -4.22 -27.39 -35.40
N ALA A 244 -3.01 -27.84 -35.05
CA ALA A 244 -1.84 -27.50 -35.83
C ALA A 244 -2.04 -28.09 -37.23
N GLU A 245 -2.19 -27.22 -38.22
CA GLU A 245 -2.13 -27.62 -39.62
C GLU A 245 -0.70 -28.11 -39.89
N HIS A 246 -0.57 -29.41 -40.19
CA HIS A 246 0.65 -30.05 -40.67
C HIS A 246 0.61 -30.14 -42.19
#